data_AF-A0A0W0VN61-F1
#
_entry.id   AF-A0A0W0VN61-F1
#
_cell.length_a   1.000
_cell.length_b   1.000
_cell.length_c   1.000
_cell.angle_alpha   90.00
_cell.angle_beta   90.00
_cell.angle_gamma   90.00
#
_symmetry.space_group_name_H-M   'P 1'
#
loop_
_entity.id
_entity.type
_entity.pdbx_description
1 polymer ?
#
loop_
_entity_poly.entity_id
_entity_poly.type
_entity_poly.pdbx_seq_one_letter_code
_entity_poly.pdbx_strand_id
1 'polypeptide(L)'
;MPEPIIDSPKERKRNVKNDAVSSMGIAPYQETAGEEYMNEKQLAHIEKILLAWRQSLMEEVDKTVIHMKDEAANFPDPSDRASQEEEFSLELRTRDRERKLIKKIEDALERLRDEDFGYCEACGIEIGLRRLEARPTATLCIDCKTLSEIKERQNQGG
;
A
#
# COMPACT_ATOMS: atom_id res chain seq x y z
N MET A 1 10.54 -23.01 -50.10
CA MET A 1 9.68 -22.70 -48.94
C MET A 1 10.62 -22.26 -47.82
N PRO A 2 10.66 -20.98 -47.43
CA PRO A 2 11.49 -20.57 -46.29
C PRO A 2 10.76 -20.83 -44.96
N GLU A 3 11.54 -21.27 -43.98
CA GLU A 3 11.13 -21.79 -42.66
C GLU A 3 10.47 -20.73 -41.76
N PRO A 4 9.57 -21.13 -40.83
CA PRO A 4 8.92 -20.20 -39.91
C PRO A 4 9.87 -19.73 -38.80
N ILE A 5 9.91 -18.41 -38.61
CA ILE A 5 10.62 -17.71 -37.54
C ILE A 5 9.90 -17.99 -36.22
N ILE A 6 10.58 -18.67 -35.29
CA ILE A 6 10.09 -18.94 -33.94
C ILE A 6 10.44 -17.72 -33.08
N ASP A 7 9.45 -16.87 -32.79
CA ASP A 7 9.62 -15.72 -31.91
C ASP A 7 9.74 -16.20 -30.44
N SER A 8 10.94 -16.04 -29.88
CA SER A 8 11.24 -16.40 -28.49
C SER A 8 10.77 -15.28 -27.56
N PRO A 9 9.99 -15.57 -26.49
CA PRO A 9 9.53 -14.51 -25.60
C PRO A 9 10.70 -13.98 -24.76
N LYS A 10 11.17 -12.78 -25.10
CA LYS A 10 12.13 -12.02 -24.28
C LYS A 10 11.50 -11.66 -22.93
N GLU A 11 12.10 -12.17 -21.86
CA GLU A 11 11.79 -11.80 -20.48
C GLU A 11 11.89 -10.28 -20.29
N ARG A 12 10.75 -9.65 -19.97
CA ARG A 12 10.71 -8.24 -19.57
C ARG A 12 11.06 -8.14 -18.09
N LYS A 13 12.28 -7.69 -17.81
CA LYS A 13 12.71 -7.23 -16.48
C LYS A 13 11.80 -6.07 -16.05
N ARG A 14 10.85 -6.31 -15.16
CA ARG A 14 10.03 -5.27 -14.54
C ARG A 14 10.79 -4.65 -13.37
N ASN A 15 10.93 -3.33 -13.42
CA ASN A 15 11.60 -2.51 -12.42
C ASN A 15 10.67 -2.37 -11.21
N VAL A 16 10.91 -3.16 -10.16
CA VAL A 16 10.10 -3.23 -8.95
C VAL A 16 10.57 -2.14 -7.98
N LYS A 17 9.88 -1.00 -8.00
CA LYS A 17 10.04 0.05 -6.99
C LYS A 17 8.64 0.51 -6.55
N ASN A 18 7.98 -0.32 -5.75
CA ASN A 18 6.95 0.03 -4.74
C ASN A 18 6.23 -1.22 -4.23
N ASP A 19 6.99 -2.22 -3.80
CA ASP A 19 6.39 -3.41 -3.18
C ASP A 19 6.49 -3.24 -1.67
N ALA A 20 5.42 -2.80 -1.02
CA ALA A 20 5.31 -2.79 0.44
C ALA A 20 5.68 -4.18 1.02
N VAL A 21 5.33 -5.24 0.30
CA VAL A 21 5.64 -6.65 0.60
C VAL A 21 7.14 -6.92 0.67
N SER A 22 7.92 -6.39 -0.28
CA SER A 22 9.36 -6.63 -0.35
C SER A 22 10.11 -5.89 0.76
N SER A 23 9.66 -4.70 1.15
CA SER A 23 10.29 -3.94 2.24
C SER A 23 10.10 -4.59 3.62
N MET A 24 9.07 -5.44 3.78
CA MET A 24 8.77 -6.17 5.03
C MET A 24 9.38 -7.58 5.06
N GLY A 25 10.21 -7.95 4.07
CA GLY A 25 10.84 -9.27 4.00
C GLY A 25 9.86 -10.42 3.74
N ILE A 26 8.66 -10.13 3.25
CA ILE A 26 7.66 -11.15 2.89
C ILE A 26 7.89 -11.52 1.43
N ALA A 27 8.06 -12.81 1.13
CA ALA A 27 8.17 -13.26 -0.25
C ALA A 27 6.81 -13.20 -0.96
N PRO A 28 6.76 -12.87 -2.26
CA PRO A 28 5.50 -12.89 -3.01
C PRO A 28 4.87 -14.30 -3.04
N TYR A 29 3.54 -14.37 -3.00
CA TYR A 29 2.77 -15.61 -3.13
C TYR A 29 3.08 -16.32 -4.45
N GLN A 30 3.05 -17.65 -4.40
CA GLN A 30 3.26 -18.53 -5.54
C GLN A 30 1.95 -19.26 -5.81
N GLU A 31 1.20 -18.76 -6.79
CA GLU A 31 -0.06 -19.34 -7.22
C GLU A 31 0.16 -20.74 -7.79
N THR A 32 -0.72 -21.67 -7.43
CA THR A 32 -0.74 -23.02 -8.01
C THR A 32 -1.79 -23.12 -9.11
N ALA A 33 -1.57 -23.99 -10.10
CA ALA A 33 -2.50 -24.12 -11.22
C ALA A 33 -3.87 -24.65 -10.76
N GLY A 34 -4.94 -23.95 -11.12
CA GLY A 34 -6.32 -24.31 -10.75
C GLY A 34 -6.69 -23.97 -9.31
N GLU A 35 -5.89 -23.16 -8.64
CA GLU A 35 -6.18 -22.68 -7.30
C GLU A 35 -7.38 -21.73 -7.28
N GLU A 36 -8.29 -21.93 -6.32
CA GLU A 36 -9.45 -21.05 -6.14
C GLU A 36 -9.02 -19.68 -5.61
N TYR A 37 -9.62 -18.63 -6.16
CA TYR A 37 -9.38 -17.25 -5.77
C TYR A 37 -9.84 -16.99 -4.33
N MET A 38 -9.03 -16.26 -3.55
CA MET A 38 -9.29 -15.94 -2.14
C MET A 38 -9.52 -17.15 -1.24
N ASN A 39 -8.80 -18.25 -1.51
CA ASN A 39 -8.76 -19.37 -0.58
C ASN A 39 -7.99 -19.05 0.71
N GLU A 40 -8.07 -19.95 1.68
CA GLU A 40 -7.42 -19.83 3.00
C GLU A 40 -5.94 -19.44 2.95
N LYS A 41 -5.17 -19.97 1.99
CA LYS A 41 -3.72 -19.68 1.87
C LYS A 41 -3.47 -18.28 1.33
N GLN A 42 -4.27 -17.84 0.35
CA GLN A 42 -4.17 -16.48 -0.18
C GLN A 42 -4.58 -15.46 0.88
N LEU A 43 -5.69 -15.69 1.59
CA LEU A 43 -6.16 -14.83 2.67
C LEU A 43 -5.14 -14.73 3.81
N ALA A 44 -4.60 -15.88 4.27
CA ALA A 44 -3.55 -15.90 5.30
C ALA A 44 -2.27 -15.16 4.86
N HIS A 45 -1.92 -15.23 3.57
CA HIS A 45 -0.80 -14.48 3.02
C HIS A 45 -1.02 -12.97 3.08
N ILE A 46 -2.20 -12.50 2.65
CA ILE A 46 -2.55 -11.08 2.68
C ILE A 46 -2.69 -10.57 4.12
N GLU A 47 -3.28 -11.36 5.02
CA GLU A 47 -3.37 -11.04 6.44
C GLU A 47 -1.98 -10.81 7.05
N LYS A 48 -1.02 -11.70 6.77
CA LYS A 48 0.37 -11.55 7.21
C LYS A 48 0.99 -10.24 6.74
N ILE A 49 0.73 -9.84 5.48
CA ILE A 49 1.22 -8.57 4.94
C ILE A 49 0.58 -7.39 5.68
N LEU A 50 -0.75 -7.40 5.85
CA LEU A 50 -1.47 -6.32 6.54
C LEU A 50 -1.02 -6.15 8.00
N LEU A 51 -0.84 -7.25 8.73
CA LEU A 51 -0.38 -7.23 10.12
C LEU A 51 1.06 -6.70 10.23
N ALA A 52 1.98 -7.18 9.38
CA ALA A 52 3.35 -6.69 9.34
C ALA A 52 3.39 -5.18 9.02
N TRP A 53 2.56 -4.73 8.07
CA TRP A 53 2.51 -3.33 7.67
C TRP A 53 1.95 -2.44 8.77
N ARG A 54 0.86 -2.89 9.42
CA ARG A 54 0.27 -2.20 10.57
C ARG A 54 1.30 -2.03 11.68
N GLN A 55 2.02 -3.10 12.02
CA GLN A 55 3.05 -3.07 13.06
C GLN A 55 4.16 -2.06 12.72
N SER A 56 4.67 -2.07 11.48
CA SER A 56 5.69 -1.11 11.05
C SER A 56 5.20 0.33 11.13
N LEU A 57 3.97 0.62 10.68
CA LEU A 57 3.42 1.98 10.76
C LEU A 57 3.20 2.44 12.21
N MET A 58 2.78 1.55 13.10
CA MET A 58 2.64 1.87 14.52
C MET A 58 3.99 2.24 15.15
N GLU A 59 5.04 1.49 14.83
CA GLU A 59 6.40 1.79 15.29
C GLU A 59 6.92 3.15 14.79
N GLU A 60 6.67 3.49 13.52
CA GLU A 60 7.07 4.80 12.97
C GLU A 60 6.29 5.96 13.60
N VAL A 61 4.99 5.79 13.85
CA VAL A 61 4.17 6.78 14.56
C VAL A 61 4.70 6.99 15.99
N ASP A 62 5.03 5.91 16.70
CA ASP A 62 5.55 6.01 18.07
C ASP A 62 6.93 6.69 18.13
N LYS A 63 7.84 6.36 17.20
CA LYS A 63 9.15 7.02 17.06
C LYS A 63 9.00 8.51 16.80
N THR A 64 8.13 8.90 15.87
CA THR A 64 7.88 10.30 15.53
C THR A 64 7.36 11.06 16.75
N VAL A 65 6.46 10.46 17.54
CA VAL A 65 5.94 11.09 18.76
C VAL A 65 7.03 11.30 19.82
N ILE A 66 7.96 10.36 19.95
CA ILE A 66 9.11 10.51 20.87
C ILE A 66 10.03 11.63 20.36
N HIS A 67 10.38 11.63 19.07
CA HIS A 67 11.22 12.65 18.46
C HIS A 67 10.67 14.07 18.68
N MET A 68 9.40 14.28 18.34
CA MET A 68 8.71 15.56 18.56
C MET A 68 8.71 16.02 20.02
N LYS A 69 8.64 15.09 20.98
CA LYS A 69 8.68 15.44 22.41
C LYS A 69 10.08 15.88 22.85
N ASP A 70 11.10 15.18 22.37
CA ASP A 70 12.49 15.48 22.69
C ASP A 70 12.91 16.83 22.08
N GLU A 71 12.50 17.10 20.84
CA GLU A 71 12.76 18.40 20.21
C GLU A 71 12.02 19.55 20.88
N ALA A 72 10.76 19.32 21.31
CA ALA A 72 9.98 20.34 22.01
C ALA A 72 10.50 20.65 23.42
N ALA A 73 11.26 19.72 24.04
CA ALA A 73 11.92 19.94 25.31
C ALA A 73 13.21 20.79 25.17
N ASN A 74 13.76 20.90 23.97
CA ASN A 74 14.92 21.73 23.67
C ASN A 74 14.47 23.15 23.27
N PHE A 75 15.07 24.17 23.89
CA PHE A 75 14.78 25.57 23.54
C PHE A 75 15.70 26.01 22.39
N PRO A 76 15.19 26.15 21.15
CA PRO A 76 16.01 26.60 20.03
C PRO A 76 16.37 28.08 20.18
N ASP A 77 17.52 28.45 19.63
CA ASP A 77 17.88 29.86 19.48
C ASP A 77 16.91 30.55 18.48
N PRO A 78 16.73 31.89 18.55
CA PRO A 78 15.79 32.60 17.68
C PRO A 78 16.03 32.40 16.17
N SER A 79 17.26 32.09 15.78
CA SER A 79 17.64 31.81 14.38
C SER A 79 17.13 30.44 13.90
N ASP A 80 16.99 29.47 14.80
CA ASP A 80 16.66 28.07 14.46
C ASP A 80 15.18 27.75 14.65
N ARG A 81 14.45 28.62 15.38
CA ARG A 81 13.02 28.45 15.66
C ARG A 81 12.18 28.25 14.40
N ALA A 82 12.45 29.03 13.35
CA ALA A 82 11.70 28.93 12.10
C ALA A 82 11.88 27.57 11.41
N SER A 83 13.11 27.03 11.42
CA SER A 83 13.42 25.73 10.83
C SER A 83 12.79 24.59 11.63
N GLN A 84 12.86 24.65 12.97
CA GLN A 84 12.21 23.66 13.84
C GLN A 84 10.69 23.65 13.63
N GLU A 85 10.03 24.81 13.57
CA GLU A 85 8.59 24.89 13.34
C GLU A 85 8.17 24.26 11.99
N GLU A 86 8.98 24.44 10.94
CA GLU A 86 8.75 23.80 9.64
C GLU A 86 8.87 22.27 9.72
N GLU A 87 9.92 21.77 10.37
CA GLU A 87 10.16 20.34 10.59
C GLU A 87 8.99 19.68 11.34
N PHE A 88 8.57 20.27 12.47
CA PHE A 88 7.40 19.82 13.22
C PHE A 88 6.13 19.75 12.37
N SER A 89 5.91 20.76 11.52
CA SER A 89 4.74 20.82 10.64
C SER A 89 4.76 19.68 9.60
N LEU A 90 5.93 19.34 9.07
CA LEU A 90 6.12 18.22 8.15
C LEU A 90 5.89 16.88 8.86
N GLU A 91 6.47 16.68 10.04
CA GLU A 91 6.29 15.46 10.84
C GLU A 91 4.83 15.21 11.21
N LEU A 92 4.12 16.26 11.67
CA LEU A 92 2.68 16.18 11.98
C LEU A 92 1.86 15.71 10.78
N ARG A 93 2.14 16.25 9.59
CA ARG A 93 1.43 15.87 8.35
C ARG A 93 1.73 14.43 7.96
N THR A 94 2.97 13.98 8.11
CA THR A 94 3.37 12.59 7.83
C THR A 94 2.66 11.63 8.79
N ARG A 95 2.72 11.89 10.09
CA ARG A 95 2.04 11.09 11.12
C ARG A 95 0.54 10.99 10.89
N ASP A 96 -0.12 12.08 10.50
CA ASP A 96 -1.56 12.08 10.22
C ASP A 96 -1.91 11.22 8.99
N ARG A 97 -1.01 11.13 7.99
CA ARG A 97 -1.17 10.23 6.85
C ARG A 97 -0.99 8.77 7.27
N GLU A 98 0.00 8.47 8.10
CA GLU A 98 0.26 7.12 8.63
C GLU A 98 -0.92 6.63 9.48
N ARG A 99 -1.45 7.46 10.37
CA ARG A 99 -2.66 7.13 11.15
C ARG A 99 -3.86 6.81 10.26
N LYS A 100 -4.09 7.59 9.21
CA LYS A 100 -5.16 7.32 8.24
C LYS A 100 -4.91 6.00 7.48
N LEU A 101 -3.66 5.66 7.21
CA LEU A 101 -3.29 4.43 6.55
C LEU A 101 -3.46 3.21 7.47
N ILE A 102 -3.08 3.31 8.76
CA ILE A 102 -3.34 2.29 9.78
C ILE A 102 -4.83 1.97 9.82
N LYS A 103 -5.70 3.00 9.85
CA LYS A 103 -7.15 2.79 9.81
C LYS A 103 -7.59 1.99 8.57
N LYS A 104 -7.07 2.32 7.38
CA LYS A 104 -7.38 1.56 6.15
C LYS A 104 -6.89 0.11 6.18
N ILE A 105 -5.81 -0.16 6.89
CA ILE A 105 -5.31 -1.53 7.10
C ILE A 105 -6.23 -2.28 8.05
N GLU A 106 -6.71 -1.63 9.12
CA GLU A 106 -7.69 -2.21 10.05
C GLU A 106 -9.01 -2.51 9.33
N ASP A 107 -9.50 -1.60 8.50
CA ASP A 107 -10.70 -1.82 7.65
C ASP A 107 -10.48 -2.99 6.66
N ALA A 108 -9.26 -3.17 6.13
CA ALA A 108 -8.94 -4.30 5.26
C ALA A 108 -8.87 -5.65 6.01
N LEU A 109 -8.33 -5.64 7.24
CA LEU A 109 -8.34 -6.81 8.12
C LEU A 109 -9.75 -7.21 8.53
N GLU A 110 -10.66 -6.25 8.69
CA GLU A 110 -12.08 -6.54 8.94
C GLU A 110 -12.74 -7.22 7.75
N ARG A 111 -12.55 -6.69 6.53
CA ARG A 111 -13.06 -7.32 5.30
C ARG A 111 -12.52 -8.74 5.07
N LEU A 112 -11.29 -9.02 5.48
CA LEU A 112 -10.75 -10.38 5.46
C LEU A 112 -11.51 -11.33 6.39
N ARG A 113 -11.98 -10.86 7.55
CA ARG A 113 -12.77 -11.66 8.50
C ARG A 113 -14.20 -11.89 8.03
N ASP A 114 -14.75 -10.93 7.30
CA ASP A 114 -16.13 -10.97 6.81
C ASP A 114 -16.28 -11.69 5.46
N GLU A 115 -15.21 -12.31 4.96
CA GLU A 115 -15.15 -13.00 3.66
C GLU A 115 -15.48 -12.11 2.44
N ASP A 116 -15.42 -10.77 2.59
CA ASP A 116 -15.69 -9.76 1.55
C ASP A 116 -14.39 -9.05 1.09
N PHE A 117 -13.34 -9.84 0.88
CA PHE A 117 -12.04 -9.34 0.47
C PHE A 117 -11.67 -9.81 -0.94
N GLY A 118 -10.96 -8.95 -1.67
CA GLY A 118 -10.43 -9.27 -3.01
C GLY A 118 -11.29 -8.77 -4.17
N TYR A 119 -12.53 -8.35 -3.94
CA TYR A 119 -13.40 -7.89 -5.03
C TYR A 119 -13.47 -6.36 -5.13
N CYS A 120 -13.71 -5.86 -6.34
CA CYS A 120 -13.87 -4.44 -6.61
C CYS A 120 -15.21 -3.93 -6.08
N GLU A 121 -15.20 -2.95 -5.18
CA GLU A 121 -16.42 -2.35 -4.61
C GLU A 121 -17.32 -1.68 -5.66
N ALA A 122 -16.78 -1.29 -6.82
CA ALA A 122 -17.53 -0.60 -7.86
C ALA A 122 -18.16 -1.52 -8.92
N CYS A 123 -17.55 -2.68 -9.21
CA CYS A 123 -18.01 -3.57 -10.29
C CYS A 123 -18.09 -5.05 -9.92
N GLY A 124 -17.68 -5.44 -8.71
CA GLY A 124 -17.70 -6.81 -8.22
C GLY A 124 -16.65 -7.75 -8.81
N ILE A 125 -15.81 -7.28 -9.74
CA ILE A 125 -14.77 -8.11 -10.37
C ILE A 125 -13.58 -8.31 -9.42
N GLU A 126 -12.95 -9.48 -9.50
CA GLU A 126 -11.71 -9.81 -8.80
C GLU A 126 -10.61 -8.75 -8.98
N ILE A 127 -9.95 -8.42 -7.88
CA ILE A 127 -8.73 -7.64 -7.86
C ILE A 127 -7.56 -8.62 -7.92
N GLY A 128 -6.74 -8.52 -8.96
CA GLY A 128 -5.63 -9.48 -9.15
C GLY A 128 -4.73 -9.61 -7.92
N LEU A 129 -4.35 -10.84 -7.58
CA LEU A 129 -3.60 -11.16 -6.35
C LEU A 129 -2.31 -10.34 -6.22
N ARG A 130 -1.51 -10.25 -7.29
CA ARG A 130 -0.30 -9.41 -7.33
C ARG A 130 -0.55 -7.94 -6.99
N ARG A 131 -1.73 -7.41 -7.31
CA ARG A 131 -2.11 -6.04 -6.96
C ARG A 131 -2.47 -5.93 -5.49
N LEU A 132 -3.16 -6.92 -4.93
CA LEU A 132 -3.47 -6.98 -3.51
C LEU A 132 -2.19 -7.18 -2.69
N GLU A 133 -1.21 -7.95 -3.16
CA GLU A 133 0.12 -8.00 -2.57
C GLU A 133 0.75 -6.61 -2.52
N ALA A 134 0.88 -5.95 -3.68
CA ALA A 134 1.50 -4.63 -3.75
C ALA A 134 0.75 -3.56 -2.93
N ARG A 135 -0.58 -3.65 -2.86
CA ARG A 135 -1.46 -2.70 -2.16
C ARG A 135 -2.68 -3.41 -1.56
N PRO A 136 -2.55 -3.99 -0.34
CA PRO A 136 -3.60 -4.83 0.25
C PRO A 136 -4.80 -4.05 0.77
N THR A 137 -4.68 -2.72 0.88
CA THR A 137 -5.81 -1.83 1.21
C THR A 137 -6.59 -1.38 -0.02
N ALA A 138 -6.30 -1.90 -1.21
CA ALA A 138 -7.00 -1.48 -2.42
C ALA A 138 -8.41 -2.07 -2.50
N THR A 139 -9.39 -1.24 -2.84
CA THR A 139 -10.81 -1.65 -2.88
C THR A 139 -11.44 -1.64 -4.27
N LEU A 140 -10.74 -1.09 -5.26
CA LEU A 140 -11.19 -1.02 -6.65
C LEU A 140 -10.28 -1.86 -7.54
N CYS A 141 -10.76 -2.39 -8.66
CA CYS A 141 -9.90 -2.94 -9.71
C CYS A 141 -9.10 -1.84 -10.42
N ILE A 142 -8.18 -2.21 -11.32
CA ILE A 142 -7.34 -1.26 -12.06
C ILE A 142 -8.22 -0.32 -12.89
N ASP A 143 -9.16 -0.85 -13.66
CA ASP A 143 -10.01 -0.06 -14.57
C ASP A 143 -10.88 0.95 -13.82
N CYS A 144 -11.56 0.52 -12.76
CA CYS A 144 -12.36 1.41 -11.92
C CYS A 144 -11.49 2.46 -11.24
N LYS A 145 -10.27 2.12 -10.81
CA LYS A 145 -9.36 3.08 -10.21
C LYS A 145 -8.89 4.12 -11.22
N THR A 146 -8.52 3.70 -12.43
CA THR A 146 -8.13 4.62 -13.52
C THR A 146 -9.27 5.54 -13.91
N LEU A 147 -10.50 5.02 -14.00
CA LEU A 147 -11.68 5.86 -14.26
C LEU A 147 -11.91 6.91 -13.17
N SER A 148 -11.77 6.54 -11.89
CA SER A 148 -11.88 7.47 -10.76
C SER A 148 -10.85 8.60 -10.87
N GLU A 149 -9.60 8.26 -11.17
CA GLU A 149 -8.50 9.25 -11.29
C GLU A 149 -8.72 10.22 -12.47
N ILE A 150 -9.25 9.74 -13.59
CA ILE A 150 -9.61 10.61 -14.73
C ILE A 150 -10.72 11.59 -14.33
N LYS A 151 -11.77 11.10 -13.65
CA LYS A 151 -12.88 11.95 -13.17
C LYS A 151 -12.41 12.98 -12.15
N GLU A 152 -11.57 12.58 -11.20
CA GLU A 152 -10.97 13.49 -10.20
C GLU A 152 -10.19 14.62 -10.88
N ARG A 153 -9.38 14.31 -11.90
CA ARG A 153 -8.62 15.31 -12.66
C ARG A 153 -9.51 16.27 -13.45
N GLN A 154 -10.59 15.77 -14.05
CA GLN A 154 -11.55 16.62 -14.77
C GLN A 154 -12.29 17.56 -13.83
N ASN A 155 -12.64 17.10 -12.64
CA ASN A 155 -13.37 17.89 -11.65
C ASN A 155 -12.52 18.95 -10.94
N GLN A 156 -11.20 18.74 -10.83
CA GLN A 156 -10.27 19.71 -10.23
C GLN A 156 -9.80 20.81 -11.20
N GLY A 157 -10.05 20.63 -12.51
CA GLY A 157 -9.69 21.59 -13.55
C GLY A 157 -10.84 22.50 -14.03
N GLY A 158 -11.97 22.51 -13.31
CA GLY A 158 -13.16 23.30 -13.61
C GLY A 158 -13.41 24.44 -12.64
#